data_AF-A0AAE3NR68-F1
#
_entry.id   AF-A0AAE3NR68-F1
#
_cell.length_a   1.000
_cell.length_b   1.000
_cell.length_c   1.000
_cell.angle_alpha   90.00
_cell.angle_beta   90.00
_cell.angle_gamma   90.00
#
_symmetry.space_group_name_H-M   'P 1'
#
loop_
_entity.id
_entity.type
_entity.pdbx_description
1 polymer ?
#
loop_
_entity_poly.entity_id
_entity_poly.type
_entity_poly.pdbx_seq_one_letter_code
_entity_poly.pdbx_strand_id
1 'polypeptide(L)'
;MLTRRLPPRFDVVAETGFPCVPRRRLAHQVRQDVWRALRHVRGFSPVVEVAADGSALRLRAGGRIDGAAADRAGLRARIHELLHEPARRARWQRHAERGQD
;
A
#
# COMPACT_ATOMS: atom_id res chain seq x y z
N MET A 1 -5.03 -6.06 -8.00
CA MET A 1 -3.60 -5.67 -7.93
C MET A 1 -3.40 -4.43 -8.80
N LEU A 2 -2.67 -3.41 -8.35
CA LEU A 2 -2.37 -2.20 -9.14
C LEU A 2 -0.86 -1.91 -9.10
N THR A 3 -0.22 -1.84 -10.28
CA THR A 3 1.22 -1.58 -10.47
C THR A 3 1.44 -0.67 -11.67
N ARG A 4 2.55 0.08 -11.70
CA ARG A 4 2.99 0.88 -12.87
C ARG A 4 3.94 0.12 -13.81
N ARG A 5 4.42 -1.07 -13.44
CA ARG A 5 5.30 -1.94 -14.24
C ARG A 5 4.91 -3.41 -14.08
N LEU A 6 4.96 -4.16 -15.17
CA LEU A 6 4.69 -5.61 -15.20
C LEU A 6 6.02 -6.40 -15.35
N PRO A 7 6.18 -7.58 -14.72
CA PRO A 7 5.29 -8.14 -13.71
C PRO A 7 5.45 -7.40 -12.37
N PRO A 8 4.37 -7.32 -11.57
CA PRO A 8 4.43 -6.75 -10.25
C PRO A 8 5.37 -7.59 -9.37
N ARG A 9 6.32 -6.91 -8.71
CA ARG A 9 7.27 -7.53 -7.79
C ARG A 9 7.23 -6.77 -6.48
N PHE A 10 7.16 -7.51 -5.38
CA PHE A 10 7.27 -6.99 -4.02
C PHE A 10 8.71 -7.20 -3.55
N ASP A 11 9.59 -6.27 -3.88
CA ASP A 11 10.97 -6.27 -3.39
C ASP A 11 11.05 -5.81 -1.93
N VAL A 12 10.05 -5.01 -1.52
CA VAL A 12 9.72 -4.65 -0.15
C VAL A 12 8.20 -4.72 0.01
N VAL A 13 7.72 -5.21 1.16
CA VAL A 13 6.29 -5.28 1.47
C VAL A 13 6.04 -5.19 2.97
N ALA A 14 4.96 -4.50 3.34
CA ALA A 14 4.34 -4.58 4.65
C ALA A 14 2.83 -4.83 4.47
N GLU A 15 2.20 -5.37 5.51
CA GLU A 15 0.80 -5.77 5.47
C GLU A 15 0.03 -5.33 6.73
N THR A 16 -1.29 -5.22 6.59
CA THR A 16 -2.21 -4.91 7.68
C THR A 16 -3.60 -5.48 7.36
N GLY A 17 -4.38 -5.76 8.39
CA GLY A 17 -5.83 -5.93 8.27
C GLY A 17 -6.54 -4.59 8.06
N PHE A 18 -7.69 -4.61 7.39
CA PHE A 18 -8.55 -3.45 7.19
C PHE A 18 -10.04 -3.87 7.24
N PRO A 19 -10.96 -3.03 7.73
CA PRO A 19 -12.39 -3.30 7.63
C PRO A 19 -12.85 -3.52 6.18
N CYS A 20 -13.98 -4.22 6.00
CA CYS A 20 -14.55 -4.43 4.67
C CYS A 20 -15.03 -3.10 4.06
N VAL A 21 -14.28 -2.59 3.09
CA VAL A 21 -14.58 -1.38 2.31
C VAL A 21 -14.33 -1.65 0.82
N PRO A 22 -14.80 -0.80 -0.11
CA PRO A 22 -14.52 -0.96 -1.53
C PRO A 22 -13.01 -1.07 -1.86
N ARG A 23 -12.58 -2.30 -2.19
CA ARG A 23 -11.17 -2.71 -2.36
C ARG A 23 -10.40 -1.83 -3.34
N ARG A 24 -11.02 -1.45 -4.46
CA ARG A 24 -10.38 -0.63 -5.51
C ARG A 24 -10.05 0.77 -5.00
N ARG A 25 -10.96 1.41 -4.27
CA ARG A 25 -10.75 2.76 -3.71
C ARG A 25 -9.69 2.75 -2.62
N LEU A 26 -9.73 1.74 -1.74
CA LEU A 26 -8.68 1.52 -0.74
C LEU A 26 -7.31 1.36 -1.41
N ALA A 27 -7.21 0.47 -2.40
CA ALA A 27 -5.95 0.23 -3.13
C ALA A 27 -5.41 1.50 -3.80
N HIS A 28 -6.27 2.33 -4.39
CA HIS A 28 -5.88 3.58 -5.02
C HIS A 28 -5.29 4.60 -4.03
N GLN A 29 -5.96 4.83 -2.90
CA GLN A 29 -5.46 5.79 -1.90
C GLN A 29 -4.18 5.31 -1.24
N VAL A 30 -4.11 4.04 -0.85
CA VAL A 30 -2.90 3.48 -0.24
C VAL A 30 -1.73 3.58 -1.21
N ARG A 31 -1.94 3.25 -2.50
CA ARG A 31 -0.89 3.39 -3.52
C ARG A 31 -0.40 4.83 -3.66
N GLN A 32 -1.31 5.81 -3.63
CA GLN A 32 -0.96 7.22 -3.75
C GLN A 32 -0.11 7.68 -2.57
N ASP A 33 -0.46 7.27 -1.35
CA ASP A 33 0.27 7.64 -0.14
C ASP A 33 1.64 6.95 -0.05
N VAL A 34 1.69 5.65 -0.38
CA VAL A 34 2.96 4.90 -0.48
C VAL A 34 3.89 5.54 -1.50
N TRP A 35 3.36 5.92 -2.68
CA TRP A 35 4.14 6.66 -3.67
C TRP A 35 4.66 7.98 -3.11
N ARG A 36 3.80 8.79 -2.47
CA ARG A 36 4.22 10.08 -1.90
C ARG A 36 5.30 9.94 -0.84
N ALA A 37 5.22 8.91 0.00
CA ALA A 37 6.21 8.65 1.05
C ALA A 37 7.56 8.18 0.50
N LEU A 38 7.56 7.41 -0.59
CA LEU A 38 8.75 6.73 -1.11
C LEU A 38 9.22 7.22 -2.49
N ARG A 39 8.63 8.27 -3.06
CA ARG A 39 9.00 8.84 -4.38
C ARG A 39 10.47 9.23 -4.53
N HIS A 40 11.17 9.47 -3.43
CA HIS A 40 12.60 9.83 -3.42
C HIS A 40 13.52 8.60 -3.43
N VAL A 41 12.97 7.40 -3.26
CA VAL A 41 13.72 6.15 -3.36
C VAL A 41 13.93 5.83 -4.83
N ARG A 42 15.20 5.78 -5.25
CA ARG A 42 15.57 5.50 -6.64
C ARG A 42 14.98 4.16 -7.09
N GLY A 43 14.32 4.17 -8.25
CA GLY A 43 13.74 2.96 -8.84
C GLY A 43 12.48 2.41 -8.14
N PHE A 44 11.95 3.12 -7.14
CA PHE A 44 10.77 2.64 -6.44
C PHE A 44 9.52 2.64 -7.32
N SER A 45 8.82 1.49 -7.39
CA SER A 45 7.54 1.36 -8.09
C SER A 45 6.49 0.75 -7.16
N PRO A 46 5.45 1.51 -6.76
CA PRO A 46 4.50 1.05 -5.76
C PRO A 46 3.58 -0.06 -6.31
N VAL A 47 3.39 -1.09 -5.50
CA VAL A 47 2.44 -2.18 -5.72
C VAL A 47 1.54 -2.28 -4.50
N VAL A 48 0.22 -2.35 -4.75
CA VAL A 48 -0.78 -2.56 -3.70
C VAL A 48 -1.70 -3.71 -4.08
N GLU A 49 -1.91 -4.59 -3.10
CA GLU A 49 -2.81 -5.73 -3.16
C GLU A 49 -3.80 -5.65 -2.00
N VAL A 50 -5.08 -5.81 -2.31
CA VAL A 50 -6.16 -5.88 -1.33
C VAL A 50 -6.92 -7.16 -1.61
N ALA A 51 -6.88 -8.11 -0.68
CA ALA A 51 -7.57 -9.39 -0.75
C ALA A 51 -8.66 -9.45 0.34
N ALA A 52 -9.70 -10.24 0.11
CA ALA A 52 -10.64 -10.58 1.18
C ALA A 52 -9.95 -11.58 2.13
N ASP A 53 -10.19 -11.43 3.42
CA ASP A 53 -9.67 -12.29 4.49
C ASP A 53 -10.77 -12.47 5.55
N GLY A 54 -11.66 -13.44 5.31
CA GLY A 54 -12.87 -13.64 6.11
C GLY A 54 -13.80 -12.41 6.07
N SER A 55 -14.12 -11.88 7.25
CA SER A 55 -14.93 -10.66 7.43
C SER A 55 -14.15 -9.35 7.25
N ALA A 56 -12.85 -9.43 6.98
CA ALA A 56 -11.95 -8.31 6.83
C ALA A 56 -11.25 -8.32 5.45
N LEU A 57 -10.40 -7.33 5.24
CA LEU A 57 -9.49 -7.26 4.10
C LEU A 57 -8.05 -7.41 4.57
N ARG A 58 -7.26 -8.16 3.80
CA ARG A 58 -5.80 -8.13 3.88
C ARG A 58 -5.27 -7.11 2.89
N LEU A 59 -4.58 -6.10 3.39
CA LEU A 59 -3.91 -5.06 2.61
C LEU A 59 -2.40 -5.29 2.64
N ARG A 60 -1.80 -5.48 1.47
CA ARG A 60 -0.34 -5.51 1.29
C ARG A 60 0.08 -4.31 0.45
N ALA A 61 1.06 -3.57 0.95
CA ALA A 61 1.62 -2.41 0.26
C ALA A 61 3.13 -2.50 0.23
N GLY A 62 3.71 -2.07 -0.88
CA GLY A 62 5.14 -2.18 -1.10
C GLY A 62 5.50 -1.78 -2.50
N GLY A 63 6.53 -2.42 -3.05
CA GLY A 63 6.92 -2.16 -4.42
C GLY A 63 8.24 -2.77 -4.84
N ARG A 64 8.58 -2.54 -6.11
CA ARG A 64 9.91 -2.79 -6.67
C ARG A 64 10.88 -1.72 -6.18
N ILE A 65 12.14 -2.07 -5.98
CA ILE A 65 13.25 -1.14 -5.73
C ILE A 65 14.41 -1.51 -6.67
N ASP A 66 14.99 -0.52 -7.35
CA ASP A 66 16.18 -0.76 -8.17
C ASP A 66 17.45 -0.65 -7.29
N GLY A 67 18.36 -1.63 -7.41
CA GLY A 67 19.67 -1.61 -6.76
C GLY A 67 19.80 -2.48 -5.50
N ALA A 68 20.97 -3.08 -5.32
CA ALA A 68 21.27 -3.98 -4.21
C ALA A 68 21.47 -3.25 -2.87
N ALA A 69 21.90 -1.97 -2.90
CA ALA A 69 22.27 -1.18 -1.72
C ALA A 69 21.10 -0.45 -1.05
N ALA A 70 19.86 -0.66 -1.48
CA ALA A 70 18.71 -0.03 -0.85
C ALA A 70 18.48 -0.62 0.55
N ASP A 71 18.26 0.24 1.55
CA ASP A 71 17.86 -0.17 2.90
C ASP A 71 16.43 -0.72 2.91
N ARG A 72 16.29 -2.00 2.56
CA ARG A 72 14.99 -2.69 2.48
C ARG A 72 14.30 -2.77 3.83
N ALA A 73 15.06 -2.87 4.92
CA ALA A 73 14.53 -2.96 6.27
C ALA A 73 13.90 -1.63 6.69
N GLY A 74 14.62 -0.51 6.53
CA GLY A 74 14.08 0.83 6.80
C GLY A 74 12.91 1.17 5.89
N LEU A 75 12.94 0.78 4.61
CA LEU A 75 11.80 0.96 3.71
C LEU A 75 10.57 0.16 4.15
N ARG A 76 10.75 -1.09 4.59
CA ARG A 76 9.66 -1.90 5.15
C ARG A 76 9.08 -1.24 6.41
N ALA A 77 9.92 -0.74 7.31
CA ALA A 77 9.49 -0.06 8.52
C ALA A 77 8.65 1.20 8.20
N ARG A 78 9.11 2.03 7.26
CA ARG A 78 8.37 3.21 6.81
C ARG A 78 7.02 2.88 6.19
N ILE A 79 6.92 1.79 5.41
CA ILE A 79 5.63 1.34 4.86
C ILE A 79 4.74 0.83 6.00
N HIS A 80 5.30 0.07 6.95
CA HIS A 80 4.57 -0.43 8.10
C HIS A 80 3.97 0.71 8.94
N GLU A 81 4.76 1.72 9.28
CA GLU A 81 4.29 2.92 9.99
C GLU A 81 3.16 3.61 9.24
N LEU A 82 3.32 3.82 7.93
CA LEU A 82 2.30 4.43 7.09
C LEU A 82 0.98 3.63 7.09
N LEU A 83 1.06 2.29 7.08
CA LEU A 83 -0.12 1.41 7.13
C LEU A 83 -0.83 1.42 8.49
N HIS A 84 -0.10 1.70 9.57
CA HIS A 84 -0.62 1.70 10.94
C HIS A 84 -0.97 3.10 11.47
N GLU A 85 -0.66 4.17 10.73
CA GLU A 85 -1.00 5.55 11.11
C GLU A 85 -2.53 5.76 11.19
N PRO A 86 -3.11 6.04 12.39
CA PRO A 86 -4.56 6.09 12.57
C PRO A 86 -5.26 7.12 11.68
N ALA A 87 -4.66 8.31 11.52
CA ALA A 87 -5.23 9.38 10.70
C ALA A 87 -5.35 8.99 9.22
N ARG A 88 -4.33 8.31 8.67
CA ARG A 88 -4.36 7.80 7.29
C ARG A 88 -5.41 6.73 7.12
N ARG A 89 -5.47 5.79 8.06
CA ARG A 89 -6.46 4.69 8.04
C ARG A 89 -7.88 5.23 8.04
N ALA A 90 -8.19 6.15 8.96
CA ALA A 90 -9.50 6.79 9.02
C ALA A 90 -9.85 7.54 7.72
N ARG A 91 -8.89 8.25 7.12
CA ARG A 91 -9.08 8.94 5.84
C ARG A 91 -9.33 7.95 4.68
N TRP A 92 -8.55 6.88 4.58
CA TRP A 92 -8.72 5.85 3.56
C TRP A 92 -10.07 5.17 3.66
N GLN A 93 -10.50 4.82 4.88
CA GLN A 93 -11.80 4.24 5.14
C GLN A 93 -12.94 5.17 4.69
N ARG A 94 -12.95 6.42 5.20
CA ARG A 94 -13.96 7.42 4.81
C ARG A 94 -14.01 7.67 3.31
N HIS A 95 -12.87 7.60 2.61
CA HIS A 95 -12.88 7.78 1.15
C HIS A 95 -13.38 6.54 0.40
N ALA A 96 -13.02 5.35 0.88
CA ALA A 96 -13.49 4.11 0.29
C ALA A 96 -15.01 3.98 0.41
N GLU A 97 -15.59 4.44 1.52
CA GLU A 97 -17.04 4.42 1.79
C GLU A 97 -17.84 5.47 0.99
N ARG A 98 -17.25 6.63 0.68
CA ARG A 98 -17.88 7.78 0.00
C ARG A 98 -18.25 7.61 -1.49
N GLY A 99 -18.56 6.40 -1.93
CA GLY A 99 -19.20 6.25 -3.24
C GLY A 99 -19.63 4.84 -3.48
N GLN A 100 -20.40 4.36 -2.50
CA GLN A 100 -21.52 3.48 -2.74
C GLN A 100 -22.63 4.32 -3.40
N ASP A 101 -22.47 4.62 -4.68
CA ASP A 101 -23.53 5.11 -5.58
C ASP A 101 -23.44 4.30 -6.87
#